data_AF-A0A535HJ64-F1
#
_entry.id   AF-A0A535HJ64-F1
#
_cell.length_a   1.000
_cell.length_b   1.000
_cell.length_c   1.000
_cell.angle_alpha   90.00
_cell.angle_beta   90.00
_cell.angle_gamma   90.00
#
_symmetry.space_group_name_H-M   'P 1'
#
loop_
_entity.id
_entity.type
_entity.pdbx_description
1 polymer ?
#
loop_
_entity_poly.entity_id
_entity_poly.type
_entity_poly.pdbx_seq_one_letter_code
_entity_poly.pdbx_strand_id
1 'polypeptide(L)'
;LVHMVRPGLLPNDEGVAEMAARIRAPMERLVRDHPGQGGICVSHGDPIQAFWVEADGRSAMGLHRLQCAKGGRLEVDYLGDRYTTKRYVPPEEAGAPAAGSAAADASHA
;
A
#
# COMPACT_ATOMS: atom_id res chain seq x y z
N LEU A 1 21.06 -13.87 5.49
CA LEU A 1 20.07 -14.99 5.44
C LEU A 1 19.04 -14.90 6.56
N VAL A 2 19.45 -14.73 7.82
CA VAL A 2 18.52 -14.61 8.97
C VAL A 2 17.47 -13.51 8.77
N HIS A 3 17.88 -12.30 8.37
CA HIS A 3 16.99 -11.17 8.04
C HIS A 3 15.91 -11.50 7.00
N MET A 4 16.22 -12.38 6.03
CA MET A 4 15.29 -12.75 4.95
C MET A 4 14.26 -13.77 5.43
N VAL A 5 14.63 -14.63 6.39
CA VAL A 5 13.75 -15.68 6.92
C VAL A 5 12.89 -15.13 8.06
N ARG A 6 13.45 -14.22 8.87
CA ARG A 6 12.79 -13.58 10.00
C ARG A 6 13.21 -12.09 10.07
N PRO A 7 12.60 -11.21 9.27
CA PRO A 7 12.75 -9.77 9.43
C PRO A 7 12.36 -9.35 10.85
N GLY A 8 13.16 -8.49 11.49
CA GLY A 8 12.93 -8.00 12.86
C GLY A 8 13.62 -8.83 13.94
N LEU A 9 14.40 -9.87 13.60
CA LEU A 9 15.06 -10.72 14.61
C LEU A 9 16.38 -10.12 15.14
N LEU A 10 17.09 -9.34 14.32
CA LEU A 10 18.39 -8.79 14.69
C LEU A 10 18.28 -7.33 15.16
N PRO A 11 19.25 -6.83 15.95
CA PRO A 11 19.25 -5.43 16.36
C PRO A 11 19.24 -4.50 15.15
N ASN A 12 18.32 -3.52 15.17
CA ASN A 12 18.04 -2.55 14.09
C ASN A 12 17.33 -3.11 12.86
N ASP A 13 16.92 -4.38 12.87
CA ASP A 13 15.97 -4.86 11.87
C ASP A 13 14.59 -4.29 12.12
N GLU A 14 13.85 -4.12 11.03
CA GLU A 14 12.44 -3.85 11.08
C GLU A 14 11.65 -5.11 10.68
N GLY A 15 10.65 -5.44 11.48
CA GLY A 15 9.72 -6.54 11.23
C GLY A 15 8.67 -6.20 10.19
N VAL A 16 8.03 -7.23 9.63
CA VAL A 16 6.90 -7.07 8.69
C VAL A 16 5.77 -6.24 9.30
N ALA A 17 5.43 -6.48 10.57
CA ALA A 17 4.36 -5.74 11.26
C ALA A 17 4.70 -4.24 11.45
N GLU A 18 5.97 -3.93 11.72
CA GLU A 18 6.42 -2.54 11.88
C GLU A 18 6.38 -1.79 10.55
N MET A 19 6.83 -2.43 9.47
CA MET A 19 6.74 -1.91 8.11
C MET A 19 5.29 -1.70 7.67
N ALA A 20 4.41 -2.67 7.94
CA ALA A 20 2.99 -2.59 7.63
C ALA A 20 2.29 -1.47 8.42
N ALA A 21 2.65 -1.26 9.69
CA ALA A 21 2.11 -0.18 10.51
C ALA A 21 2.39 1.21 9.92
N ARG A 22 3.55 1.39 9.26
CA ARG A 22 3.89 2.65 8.55
C ARG A 22 2.99 2.95 7.35
N ILE A 23 2.34 1.94 6.76
CA ILE A 23 1.30 2.15 5.76
C ILE A 23 -0.06 2.34 6.43
N ARG A 24 -0.38 1.50 7.40
CA ARG A 24 -1.68 1.50 8.08
C ARG A 24 -2.00 2.84 8.73
N ALA A 25 -1.08 3.42 9.50
CA ALA A 25 -1.35 4.64 10.26
C ALA A 25 -1.69 5.87 9.37
N PRO A 26 -0.96 6.17 8.28
CA PRO A 26 -1.37 7.20 7.32
C PRO A 26 -2.71 6.91 6.64
N MET A 27 -2.99 5.65 6.28
CA MET A 27 -4.25 5.30 5.63
C MET A 27 -5.46 5.48 6.56
N GLU A 28 -5.38 4.98 7.80
CA GLU A 28 -6.43 5.18 8.81
C GLU A 28 -6.67 6.65 9.10
N ARG A 29 -5.58 7.45 9.13
CA ARG A 29 -5.69 8.91 9.23
C ARG A 29 -6.42 9.51 8.03
N LEU A 30 -6.09 9.12 6.80
CA LEU A 30 -6.75 9.62 5.60
C LEU A 30 -8.26 9.31 5.62
N VAL A 31 -8.63 8.09 5.97
CA VAL A 31 -10.04 7.66 6.04
C VAL A 31 -10.82 8.45 7.10
N ARG A 32 -10.21 8.71 8.26
CA ARG A 32 -10.82 9.50 9.34
C ARG A 32 -10.94 10.98 8.99
N ASP A 33 -9.88 11.56 8.44
CA ASP A 33 -9.80 13.00 8.18
C ASP A 33 -10.64 13.37 6.92
N HIS A 34 -10.88 12.41 6.00
CA HIS A 34 -11.63 12.60 4.75
C HIS A 34 -12.66 11.48 4.48
N PRO A 35 -13.72 11.35 5.31
CA PRO A 35 -14.68 10.25 5.17
C PRO A 35 -15.43 10.32 3.84
N GLY A 36 -15.55 9.16 3.17
CA GLY A 36 -16.23 9.02 1.88
C GLY A 36 -15.42 9.48 0.67
N GLN A 37 -14.19 9.96 0.87
CA GLN A 37 -13.28 10.34 -0.21
C GLN A 37 -12.19 9.29 -0.40
N GLY A 38 -11.69 9.16 -1.64
CA GLY A 38 -10.49 8.39 -1.94
C GLY A 38 -9.22 9.17 -1.59
N GLY A 39 -8.11 8.47 -1.41
CA GLY A 39 -6.81 9.06 -1.14
C GLY A 39 -5.67 8.22 -1.69
N ILE A 40 -4.47 8.82 -1.75
CA ILE A 40 -3.25 8.14 -2.22
C ILE A 40 -2.21 8.21 -1.10
N CYS A 41 -1.68 7.04 -0.73
CA CYS A 41 -0.52 6.91 0.13
C CYS A 41 0.68 6.51 -0.73
N VAL A 42 1.69 7.37 -0.84
CA VAL A 42 2.93 7.09 -1.59
C VAL A 42 4.01 6.63 -0.61
N SER A 43 4.61 5.48 -0.90
CA SER A 43 5.65 4.86 -0.06
C SER A 43 6.62 4.05 -0.92
N HIS A 44 7.58 3.40 -0.26
CA HIS A 44 8.50 2.44 -0.89
C HIS A 44 7.85 1.06 -1.04
N GLY A 45 8.51 0.19 -1.82
CA GLY A 45 8.05 -1.17 -2.08
C GLY A 45 7.88 -2.01 -0.81
N ASP A 46 8.92 -2.06 0.03
CA ASP A 46 8.93 -2.97 1.19
C ASP A 46 7.78 -2.70 2.18
N PRO A 47 7.47 -1.44 2.58
CA PRO A 47 6.31 -1.17 3.44
C PRO A 47 4.97 -1.55 2.80
N ILE A 48 4.79 -1.29 1.50
CA ILE A 48 3.57 -1.66 0.77
C ILE A 48 3.43 -3.19 0.71
N GLN A 49 4.53 -3.89 0.43
CA GLN A 49 4.55 -5.35 0.40
C GLN A 49 4.33 -5.94 1.80
N ALA A 50 4.91 -5.36 2.84
CA ALA A 50 4.71 -5.80 4.21
C ALA A 50 3.24 -5.67 4.63
N PHE A 51 2.61 -4.54 4.32
CA PHE A 51 1.18 -4.35 4.51
C PHE A 51 0.36 -5.41 3.74
N TRP A 52 0.70 -5.70 2.48
CA TRP A 52 0.03 -6.74 1.70
C TRP A 52 0.24 -8.15 2.29
N VAL A 53 1.46 -8.49 2.69
CA VAL A 53 1.79 -9.77 3.35
C VAL A 53 0.93 -9.97 4.60
N GLU A 54 0.84 -8.94 5.45
CA GLU A 54 0.03 -8.96 6.65
C GLU A 54 -1.46 -9.06 6.32
N ALA A 55 -1.93 -8.30 5.34
CA ALA A 55 -3.34 -8.31 4.92
C ALA A 55 -3.78 -9.66 4.36
N ASP A 56 -2.86 -10.44 3.78
CA ASP A 56 -3.09 -11.81 3.30
C ASP A 56 -2.84 -12.89 4.36
N GLY A 57 -2.40 -12.53 5.57
CA GLY A 57 -2.00 -13.49 6.58
C GLY A 57 -0.83 -14.38 6.15
N ARG A 58 0.03 -13.90 5.25
CA ARG A 58 1.19 -14.65 4.75
C ARG A 58 2.32 -14.64 5.78
N SER A 59 3.16 -15.68 5.75
CA SER A 59 4.43 -15.68 6.48
C SER A 59 5.33 -14.52 6.02
N ALA A 60 6.29 -14.11 6.86
CA ALA A 60 7.25 -13.05 6.54
C ALA A 60 8.04 -13.27 5.24
N MET A 61 8.27 -14.54 4.84
CA MET A 61 8.88 -14.91 3.56
C MET A 61 8.09 -14.39 2.34
N GLY A 62 6.81 -14.07 2.53
CA GLY A 62 5.97 -13.44 1.52
C GLY A 62 6.52 -12.10 1.05
N LEU A 63 7.26 -11.37 1.90
CA LEU A 63 7.88 -10.09 1.57
C LEU A 63 8.83 -10.21 0.36
N HIS A 64 9.53 -11.34 0.24
CA HIS A 64 10.47 -11.58 -0.85
C HIS A 64 9.83 -12.20 -2.11
N ARG A 65 8.57 -12.65 -2.01
CA ARG A 65 7.86 -13.33 -3.11
C ARG A 65 6.78 -12.46 -3.74
N LEU A 66 6.16 -11.58 -2.94
CA LEU A 66 5.27 -10.54 -3.45
C LEU A 66 6.12 -9.41 -4.00
N GLN A 67 5.72 -8.86 -5.15
CA GLN A 67 6.40 -7.72 -5.77
C GLN A 67 5.38 -6.63 -6.06
N CYS A 68 5.50 -5.51 -5.36
CA CYS A 68 4.84 -4.27 -5.77
C CYS A 68 5.80 -3.56 -6.73
N ALA A 69 5.49 -3.60 -8.03
CA ALA A 69 6.33 -2.97 -9.03
C ALA A 69 6.32 -1.44 -8.86
N LYS A 70 7.43 -0.79 -9.22
CA LYS A 70 7.50 0.68 -9.25
C LYS A 70 6.44 1.21 -10.21
N GLY A 71 5.61 2.15 -9.75
CA GLY A 71 4.48 2.67 -10.51
C GLY A 71 3.20 1.81 -10.44
N GLY A 72 3.26 0.63 -9.82
CA GLY A 72 2.08 -0.13 -9.45
C GLY A 72 1.45 0.43 -8.18
N ARG A 73 0.20 0.08 -7.92
CA ARG A 73 -0.53 0.50 -6.72
C ARG A 73 -1.31 -0.66 -6.11
N LEU A 74 -1.42 -0.64 -4.79
CA LEU A 74 -2.31 -1.51 -4.04
C LEU A 74 -3.53 -0.69 -3.64
N GLU A 75 -4.66 -0.97 -4.28
CA GLU A 75 -5.95 -0.39 -3.94
C GLU A 75 -6.56 -1.17 -2.78
N VAL A 76 -7.14 -0.47 -1.81
CA VAL A 76 -7.82 -1.06 -0.66
C VAL A 76 -9.07 -0.27 -0.34
N ASP A 77 -10.16 -0.97 -0.04
CA ASP A 77 -11.42 -0.35 0.40
C ASP A 77 -11.53 -0.41 1.91
N TYR A 78 -12.01 0.67 2.53
CA TYR A 78 -12.27 0.74 3.96
C TYR A 78 -13.77 0.79 4.26
N LEU A 79 -14.17 0.08 5.31
CA LEU A 79 -15.47 0.24 5.97
C LEU A 79 -15.21 0.68 7.41
N GLY A 80 -15.42 1.97 7.68
CA GLY A 80 -15.00 2.57 8.94
C GLY A 80 -13.47 2.59 9.04
N ASP A 81 -12.93 2.00 10.09
CA ASP A 81 -11.49 1.86 10.35
C ASP A 81 -10.88 0.56 9.80
N ARG A 82 -11.71 -0.32 9.22
CA ARG A 82 -11.27 -1.65 8.77
C ARG A 82 -11.14 -1.71 7.25
N TYR A 83 -9.97 -2.12 6.75
CA TYR A 83 -9.85 -2.50 5.35
C TYR A 83 -10.69 -3.75 5.04
N THR A 84 -11.26 -3.84 3.85
CA THR A 84 -12.23 -4.88 3.47
C THR A 84 -11.82 -5.63 2.22
N THR A 85 -11.37 -4.92 1.21
CA THR A 85 -10.89 -5.49 -0.05
C THR A 85 -9.47 -5.02 -0.30
N LYS A 86 -8.78 -5.74 -1.19
CA LYS A 86 -7.54 -5.27 -1.79
C LYS A 86 -7.48 -5.68 -3.25
N ARG A 87 -6.88 -4.86 -4.09
CA ARG A 87 -6.56 -5.15 -5.48
C ARG A 87 -5.19 -4.58 -5.81
N TYR A 88 -4.31 -5.40 -6.37
CA TYR A 88 -3.08 -4.90 -6.96
C TYR A 88 -3.33 -4.50 -8.40
N VAL A 89 -2.89 -3.29 -8.76
CA VAL A 89 -2.93 -2.75 -10.11
C VAL A 89 -1.49 -2.55 -10.56
N PRO A 90 -1.02 -3.29 -11.57
CA PRO A 90 0.35 -3.19 -12.03
C PRO A 90 0.59 -1.90 -12.83
N PRO A 91 1.86 -1.47 -13.02
CA PRO A 91 2.19 -0.20 -13.66
C PRO A 91 1.57 0.01 -15.04
N GLU A 92 1.48 -1.06 -15.85
CA GLU A 92 0.88 -1.05 -17.18
C GLU A 92 -0.60 -0.64 -17.17
N GLU A 93 -1.34 -1.05 -16.15
CA GLU A 93 -2.74 -0.64 -15.93
C GLU A 93 -2.80 0.73 -15.24
N ALA A 94 -1.80 1.05 -14.42
CA ALA A 94 -1.81 2.28 -13.64
C ALA A 94 -1.52 3.54 -14.46
N GLY A 95 -0.69 3.41 -15.50
CA GLY A 95 -0.39 4.47 -16.47
C GLY A 95 -1.38 4.57 -17.62
N ALA A 96 -2.32 3.63 -17.73
CA ALA A 96 -3.38 3.72 -18.73
C ALA A 96 -4.26 4.94 -18.41
N PRO A 97 -4.51 5.86 -19.37
CA PRO A 97 -5.41 6.98 -19.13
C PRO A 97 -6.76 6.44 -18.67
N ALA A 98 -7.28 6.98 -17.57
CA ALA A 98 -8.61 6.66 -17.11
C ALA A 98 -9.59 6.96 -18.26
N ALA A 99 -10.19 5.92 -18.84
CA ALA A 99 -11.28 6.09 -19.79
C ALA A 99 -12.43 6.82 -19.07
N GLY A 100 -12.53 8.14 -19.28
CA GLY A 100 -13.70 8.92 -18.88
C GLY A 100 -13.54 10.05 -17.87
N SER A 101 -12.34 10.61 -17.65
CA SER A 101 -12.22 11.89 -16.93
C SER A 101 -12.00 13.03 -17.94
N ALA A 102 -13.08 13.65 -18.41
CA ALA A 102 -13.00 14.92 -19.13
C ALA A 102 -12.25 15.93 -18.25
N ALA A 103 -11.12 16.42 -18.75
CA ALA A 103 -10.33 17.44 -18.08
C ALA A 103 -11.20 18.69 -17.87
N ALA A 104 -11.53 18.99 -16.61
CA ALA A 104 -11.98 20.30 -16.24
C ALA A 104 -10.78 21.25 -16.35
N ASP A 105 -10.86 22.13 -17.34
CA ASP A 105 -9.99 23.28 -17.54
C ASP A 105 -9.88 24.07 -16.22
N ALA A 106 -8.67 24.15 -15.68
CA ALA A 106 -8.32 25.06 -14.60
C ALA A 106 -7.01 25.76 -14.99
N SER A 107 -7.15 26.65 -15.96
CA SER A 107 -6.23 27.75 -16.18
C SER A 107 -6.16 28.63 -14.92
N HIS A 108 -4.99 28.69 -14.28
CA HIS A 108 -4.67 29.73 -13.31
C HIS A 108 -3.54 30.59 -13.85
N ALA A 109 -3.89 31.86 -14.05
CA ALA A 109 -3.04 33.01 -14.36
C ALA A 109 -2.17 33.40 -13.16
#